data_AF-A0A3C1FHB3-F1
#
_entry.id   AF-A0A3C1FHB3-F1
#
_cell.length_a   1.000
_cell.length_b   1.000
_cell.length_c   1.000
_cell.angle_alpha   90.00
_cell.angle_beta   90.00
_cell.angle_gamma   90.00
#
_symmetry.space_group_name_H-M   'P 1'
#
loop_
_entity.id
_entity.type
_entity.pdbx_description
1 polymer ?
#
loop_
_entity_poly.entity_id
_entity_poly.type
_entity_poly.pdbx_seq_one_letter_code
_entity_poly.pdbx_strand_id
1 'polypeptide(L)'
;MSDAPRVLSRGTASEFRRIKRILRQESTGGILLIIAAAIAMLVANLAPEFYTELRDTHVGFEAFGIDLDLSLAHWAADGLLAIFFFMVGLELKREFIAGDLRSPKTALVPVAAAIGGVAVPAGIYVAFTVADPVAVQG
;
A
#
# COMPACT_ATOMS: atom_id res chain seq x y z
N MET A 1 -18.28 -45.40 -35.19
CA MET A 1 -18.39 -44.00 -35.62
C MET A 1 -18.76 -43.15 -34.43
N SER A 2 -18.05 -42.16 -33.93
CA SER A 2 -16.66 -41.71 -34.01
C SER A 2 -16.55 -40.73 -32.84
N ASP A 3 -15.60 -40.94 -31.94
CA ASP A 3 -15.37 -40.10 -30.76
C ASP A 3 -15.12 -38.64 -31.13
N ALA A 4 -15.82 -37.72 -30.48
CA ALA A 4 -15.53 -36.29 -30.57
C ALA A 4 -14.43 -35.92 -29.55
N PRO A 5 -13.31 -35.32 -29.98
CA PRO A 5 -12.20 -35.03 -29.09
C PRO A 5 -12.50 -33.78 -28.24
N ARG A 6 -12.70 -33.96 -26.92
CA ARG A 6 -12.81 -32.87 -25.94
C ARG A 6 -11.42 -32.29 -25.62
N VAL A 7 -10.89 -31.43 -26.48
CA VAL A 7 -9.48 -30.96 -26.41
C VAL A 7 -9.32 -29.53 -25.88
N LEU A 8 -10.37 -28.86 -25.39
CA LEU A 8 -10.22 -27.54 -24.75
C LEU A 8 -10.19 -27.66 -23.22
N SER A 9 -9.01 -28.09 -22.76
CA SER A 9 -8.60 -28.29 -21.37
C SER A 9 -8.28 -26.97 -20.66
N ARG A 10 -9.11 -26.61 -19.66
CA ARG A 10 -8.78 -26.27 -18.24
C ARG A 10 -7.41 -25.66 -17.83
N GLY A 11 -6.67 -24.97 -18.69
CA GLY A 11 -5.38 -24.34 -18.35
C GLY A 11 -5.49 -23.09 -17.47
N THR A 12 -6.38 -22.16 -17.82
CA THR A 12 -6.43 -20.82 -17.19
C THR A 12 -6.81 -20.85 -15.71
N ALA A 13 -7.70 -21.77 -15.33
CA ALA A 13 -8.18 -21.85 -13.95
C ALA A 13 -7.15 -22.47 -12.99
N SER A 14 -6.27 -23.35 -13.48
CA SER A 14 -5.22 -23.96 -12.65
C SER A 14 -4.06 -22.99 -12.40
N GLU A 15 -3.70 -22.20 -13.40
CA GLU A 15 -2.70 -21.13 -13.32
C GLU A 15 -3.17 -20.01 -12.39
N PHE A 16 -4.41 -19.54 -12.55
CA PHE A 16 -5.00 -18.55 -11.63
C PHE A 16 -5.02 -19.05 -10.18
N ARG A 17 -5.39 -20.32 -9.95
CA ARG A 17 -5.33 -20.93 -8.61
C ARG A 17 -3.90 -21.05 -8.08
N ARG A 18 -2.90 -21.24 -8.94
CA ARG A 18 -1.49 -21.32 -8.56
C ARG A 18 -0.93 -19.95 -8.20
N ILE A 19 -1.21 -18.94 -9.02
CA ILE A 19 -0.87 -17.53 -8.76
C ILE A 19 -1.53 -17.07 -7.47
N LYS A 20 -2.84 -17.31 -7.29
CA LYS A 20 -3.56 -16.97 -6.05
C LYS A 20 -2.98 -17.64 -4.81
N ARG A 21 -2.46 -18.87 -4.92
CA ARG A 21 -1.83 -19.58 -3.80
C ARG A 21 -0.47 -18.98 -3.44
N ILE A 22 0.33 -18.63 -4.45
CA ILE A 22 1.63 -17.98 -4.26
C ILE A 22 1.42 -16.59 -3.65
N LEU A 23 0.45 -15.81 -4.15
CA LEU A 23 0.07 -14.50 -3.61
C LEU A 23 -0.51 -14.57 -2.20
N ARG A 24 -1.01 -15.73 -1.75
CA ARG A 24 -1.55 -15.92 -0.39
C ARG A 24 -0.50 -16.20 0.67
N GLN A 25 0.75 -16.38 0.28
CA GLN A 25 1.84 -16.56 1.24
C GLN A 25 2.24 -15.18 1.77
N GLU A 26 2.30 -15.03 3.10
CA GLU A 26 2.58 -13.74 3.76
C GLU A 26 3.86 -13.05 3.25
N SER A 27 4.90 -13.84 2.95
CA SER A 27 6.17 -13.33 2.41
C SER A 27 6.09 -12.80 0.98
N THR A 28 5.13 -13.27 0.18
CA THR A 28 5.03 -12.89 -1.24
C THR A 28 4.71 -11.42 -1.41
N GLY A 29 3.86 -10.86 -0.55
CA GLY A 29 3.54 -9.43 -0.57
C GLY A 29 4.79 -8.57 -0.32
N GLY A 30 5.59 -8.94 0.69
CA GLY A 30 6.84 -8.23 1.00
C GLY A 30 7.88 -8.31 -0.13
N ILE A 31 8.06 -9.48 -0.74
CA ILE A 31 8.99 -9.65 -1.86
C ILE A 31 8.56 -8.82 -3.08
N LEU A 32 7.26 -8.82 -3.40
CA LEU A 32 6.72 -8.00 -4.49
C LEU A 32 6.95 -6.51 -4.25
N LEU A 33 6.77 -6.04 -3.00
CA LEU A 33 7.03 -4.64 -2.64
C LEU A 33 8.49 -4.25 -2.86
N ILE A 34 9.43 -5.10 -2.44
CA ILE A 34 10.87 -4.85 -2.61
C ILE A 34 11.24 -4.80 -4.10
N ILE A 35 10.73 -5.74 -4.90
CA ILE A 35 10.98 -5.77 -6.34
C ILE A 35 10.40 -4.50 -7.00
N ALA A 36 9.18 -4.11 -6.64
CA ALA A 36 8.55 -2.90 -7.17
C ALA A 36 9.36 -1.64 -6.82
N ALA A 37 9.83 -1.52 -5.58
CA ALA A 37 10.68 -0.41 -5.15
C ALA A 37 12.02 -0.39 -5.89
N ALA A 38 12.66 -1.55 -6.08
CA ALA A 38 13.91 -1.66 -6.84
C ALA A 38 13.72 -1.24 -8.31
N ILE A 39 12.64 -1.68 -8.95
CA ILE A 39 12.29 -1.26 -10.32
C ILE A 39 12.06 0.25 -10.37
N ALA A 40 11.26 0.81 -9.45
CA ALA A 40 11.00 2.24 -9.39
C ALA A 40 12.30 3.06 -9.25
N MET A 41 13.20 2.63 -8.35
CA MET A 41 14.52 3.23 -8.18
C MET A 41 15.36 3.15 -9.47
N LEU A 42 15.41 1.97 -10.11
CA LEU A 42 16.17 1.80 -11.35
C LEU A 42 15.64 2.72 -12.46
N VAL A 43 14.32 2.77 -12.65
CA VAL A 43 13.70 3.62 -13.69
C VAL A 43 13.93 5.10 -13.38
N ALA A 44 13.78 5.53 -12.12
CA ALA A 44 14.01 6.91 -11.71
C ALA A 44 15.46 7.38 -11.95
N ASN A 45 16.44 6.47 -11.87
CA ASN A 45 17.85 6.80 -12.10
C ASN A 45 18.26 6.67 -13.57
N LEU A 46 17.77 5.67 -14.30
CA LEU A 46 18.18 5.38 -15.68
C LEU A 46 17.37 6.17 -16.72
N ALA A 47 16.12 6.52 -16.41
CA ALA A 47 15.22 7.24 -17.31
C ALA A 47 14.40 8.30 -16.53
N PRO A 48 15.08 9.31 -15.94
CA PRO A 48 14.44 10.27 -15.03
C PRO A 48 13.32 11.10 -15.69
N GLU A 49 13.49 11.50 -16.95
CA GLU A 49 12.44 12.27 -17.66
C GLU A 49 11.20 11.43 -17.89
N PHE A 50 11.35 10.20 -18.42
CA PHE A 50 10.24 9.26 -18.56
C PHE A 50 9.53 8.98 -17.23
N TYR A 51 10.30 8.77 -16.16
CA TYR A 51 9.74 8.55 -14.83
C TYR A 51 8.90 9.75 -14.39
N THR A 52 9.42 10.97 -14.57
CA THR A 52 8.79 12.23 -14.18
C THR A 52 7.51 12.49 -15.00
N GLU A 53 7.57 12.36 -16.33
CA GLU A 53 6.41 12.47 -17.20
C GLU A 53 5.31 11.47 -16.84
N LEU A 54 5.68 10.21 -16.58
CA LEU A 54 4.73 9.18 -16.21
C LEU A 54 4.06 9.49 -14.86
N ARG A 55 4.84 9.78 -13.82
CA ARG A 55 4.28 10.04 -12.48
C ARG A 55 3.42 11.31 -12.45
N ASP A 56 3.75 12.31 -13.27
CA ASP A 56 3.05 13.58 -13.35
C ASP A 56 1.94 13.57 -14.41
N THR A 57 1.71 12.44 -15.09
CA THR A 57 0.57 12.25 -15.98
C THR A 57 -0.73 12.37 -15.17
N HIS A 58 -1.58 13.33 -15.54
CA HIS A 58 -2.83 13.59 -14.86
C HIS A 58 -3.95 12.69 -15.40
N VAL A 59 -4.67 12.04 -14.47
CA VAL A 59 -5.80 11.17 -14.76
C VAL A 59 -6.95 11.57 -13.85
N GLY A 60 -8.05 11.99 -14.43
CA GLY A 60 -9.13 12.62 -13.71
C GLY A 60 -10.47 12.54 -14.42
N PHE A 61 -11.52 12.96 -13.71
CA PHE A 61 -12.82 13.19 -14.33
C PHE A 61 -13.49 14.39 -13.68
N GLU A 62 -14.17 15.18 -14.51
CA GLU A 62 -15.02 16.27 -14.06
C GLU A 62 -16.48 15.80 -14.19
N ALA A 63 -17.16 15.61 -13.07
CA ALA A 63 -18.56 15.20 -13.07
C ALA A 63 -19.30 15.67 -11.81
N PHE A 64 -20.56 16.09 -11.98
CA PHE A 64 -21.46 16.48 -10.88
C PHE A 64 -20.89 17.55 -9.92
N GLY A 65 -20.05 18.47 -10.43
CA GLY A 65 -19.41 19.53 -9.64
C GLY A 65 -18.18 19.06 -8.84
N ILE A 66 -17.72 17.83 -9.07
CA ILE A 66 -16.45 17.31 -8.56
C ILE A 66 -15.43 17.42 -9.70
N ASP A 67 -14.40 18.23 -9.48
CA ASP A 67 -13.23 18.31 -10.33
C ASP A 67 -12.10 17.51 -9.67
N LEU A 68 -11.89 16.29 -10.16
CA LEU A 68 -10.85 15.40 -9.67
C LEU A 68 -9.75 15.33 -10.72
N ASP A 69 -8.72 16.13 -10.54
CA ASP A 69 -7.51 16.12 -11.38
C ASP A 69 -6.30 15.73 -10.53
N LEU A 70 -5.85 14.49 -10.68
CA LEU A 70 -4.74 13.93 -9.91
C LEU A 70 -3.72 13.29 -10.84
N SER A 71 -2.45 13.62 -10.61
CA SER A 71 -1.34 12.88 -11.21
C SER A 71 -1.37 11.38 -10.85
N LEU A 72 -0.78 10.53 -11.67
CA LEU A 72 -0.60 9.10 -11.37
C LEU A 72 0.14 8.88 -10.04
N ALA A 73 1.10 9.75 -9.68
CA ALA A 73 1.77 9.71 -8.39
C ALA A 73 0.78 9.83 -7.22
N HIS A 74 -0.12 10.82 -7.27
CA HIS A 74 -1.13 11.03 -6.23
C HIS A 74 -2.14 9.88 -6.19
N TRP A 75 -2.59 9.35 -7.33
CA TRP A 75 -3.43 8.15 -7.34
C TRP A 75 -2.75 6.95 -6.70
N ALA A 76 -1.48 6.73 -7.00
CA ALA A 76 -0.70 5.64 -6.43
C ALA A 76 -0.43 5.84 -4.93
N ALA A 77 -0.22 7.07 -4.48
CA ALA A 77 -0.02 7.39 -3.07
C ALA A 77 -1.35 7.34 -2.31
N ASP A 78 -2.25 8.30 -2.56
CA ASP A 78 -3.45 8.52 -1.77
C ASP A 78 -4.52 7.46 -2.04
N GLY A 79 -4.69 7.05 -3.30
CA GLY A 79 -5.67 6.03 -3.68
C GLY A 79 -5.33 4.67 -3.09
N LEU A 80 -4.06 4.25 -3.20
CA LEU A 80 -3.62 2.98 -2.62
C LEU A 80 -3.58 3.05 -1.09
N LEU A 81 -3.21 4.19 -0.51
CA LEU A 81 -3.25 4.43 0.93
C LEU A 81 -4.68 4.38 1.48
N ALA A 82 -5.67 4.89 0.74
CA ALA A 82 -7.07 4.78 1.11
C ALA A 82 -7.54 3.31 1.16
N ILE A 83 -7.16 2.50 0.16
CA ILE A 83 -7.44 1.05 0.15
C ILE A 83 -6.73 0.35 1.32
N PHE A 84 -5.47 0.70 1.57
CA PHE A 84 -4.68 0.16 2.68
C PHE A 84 -5.34 0.47 4.03
N PHE A 85 -5.69 1.73 4.30
CA PHE A 85 -6.35 2.12 5.53
C PHE A 85 -7.74 1.55 5.67
N PHE A 86 -8.47 1.35 4.58
CA PHE A 86 -9.74 0.64 4.61
C PHE A 86 -9.54 -0.81 5.09
N MET A 87 -8.57 -1.53 4.51
CA MET A 87 -8.24 -2.91 4.91
C MET A 87 -7.79 -2.98 6.38
N VAL A 88 -6.86 -2.11 6.78
CA VAL A 88 -6.39 -2.01 8.16
C VAL A 88 -7.53 -1.65 9.11
N GLY A 89 -8.42 -0.74 8.71
CA GLY A 89 -9.59 -0.35 9.50
C GLY A 89 -10.57 -1.50 9.72
N LEU A 90 -10.77 -2.36 8.71
CA LEU A 90 -11.57 -3.58 8.87
C LEU A 90 -10.93 -4.57 9.84
N GLU A 91 -9.61 -4.76 9.77
CA GLU A 91 -8.89 -5.63 10.71
C GLU A 91 -8.92 -5.05 12.13
N LEU A 92 -8.75 -3.74 12.27
CA LEU A 92 -8.83 -3.07 13.56
C LEU A 92 -10.23 -3.18 14.16
N LYS A 93 -11.28 -3.01 13.36
CA LYS A 93 -12.67 -3.25 13.78
C LYS A 93 -12.86 -4.69 14.29
N ARG A 94 -12.27 -5.68 13.61
CA ARG A 94 -12.31 -7.08 14.05
C ARG A 94 -11.63 -7.25 15.42
N GLU A 95 -10.45 -6.66 15.62
CA GLU A 95 -9.73 -6.67 16.90
C GLU A 95 -10.53 -5.99 18.03
N PHE A 96 -11.22 -4.90 17.75
CA PHE A 96 -12.10 -4.23 18.73
C PHE A 96 -13.29 -5.10 19.15
N ILE A 97 -13.85 -5.89 18.24
CA ILE A 97 -15.05 -6.71 18.52
C ILE A 97 -14.69 -8.04 19.18
N ALA A 98 -13.66 -8.72 18.68
CA ALA A 98 -13.37 -10.12 18.99
C ALA A 98 -11.92 -10.39 19.42
N GLY A 99 -11.07 -9.38 19.44
CA GLY A 99 -9.64 -9.53 19.74
C GLY A 99 -9.20 -8.83 21.03
N ASP A 100 -7.92 -8.51 21.08
CA ASP A 100 -7.25 -8.06 22.31
C ASP A 100 -7.58 -6.61 22.66
N LEU A 101 -8.06 -5.83 21.69
CA LEU A 101 -8.50 -4.45 21.91
C LEU A 101 -9.90 -4.34 22.53
N ARG A 102 -10.63 -5.46 22.63
CA ARG A 102 -11.97 -5.48 23.22
C ARG A 102 -11.98 -5.13 24.70
N SER A 103 -10.91 -5.45 25.43
CA SER A 103 -10.81 -5.19 26.88
C SER A 103 -9.80 -4.07 27.17
N PRO A 104 -10.15 -3.06 27.99
CA PRO A 104 -9.23 -1.97 28.31
C PRO A 104 -7.90 -2.43 28.93
N LYS A 105 -7.92 -3.53 29.70
CA LYS A 105 -6.72 -4.08 30.36
C LYS A 105 -5.72 -4.63 29.36
N THR A 106 -6.19 -5.29 28.30
CA THR A 106 -5.34 -5.87 27.24
C THR A 106 -5.00 -4.84 26.17
N ALA A 107 -5.87 -3.85 25.92
CA ALA A 107 -5.63 -2.78 24.95
C ALA A 107 -4.54 -1.79 25.36
N LEU A 108 -4.28 -1.64 26.67
CA LEU A 108 -3.33 -0.63 27.18
C LEU A 108 -1.91 -0.81 26.61
N VAL A 109 -1.42 -2.06 26.55
CA VAL A 109 -0.05 -2.35 26.09
C VAL A 109 0.12 -2.04 24.59
N PRO A 110 -0.73 -2.55 23.67
CA PRO A 110 -0.67 -2.20 22.25
C PRO A 110 -0.82 -0.70 21.99
N VAL A 111 -1.73 -0.02 22.71
CA VAL A 111 -1.95 1.43 22.54
C VAL A 111 -0.73 2.23 22.99
N ALA A 112 -0.17 1.92 24.16
CA ALA A 112 1.05 2.58 24.63
C ALA A 112 2.23 2.31 23.69
N ALA A 113 2.37 1.08 23.18
CA ALA A 113 3.39 0.73 22.20
C ALA A 113 3.23 1.52 20.88
N ALA A 114 2.00 1.67 20.38
CA ALA A 114 1.71 2.45 19.18
C ALA A 114 2.01 3.94 19.37
N ILE A 115 1.57 4.54 20.48
CA ILE A 115 1.86 5.95 20.80
C ILE A 115 3.36 6.15 20.92
N GLY A 116 4.07 5.28 21.66
CA GLY A 116 5.53 5.35 21.79
C GLY A 116 6.25 5.20 20.45
N GLY A 117 5.79 4.27 19.60
CA GLY A 117 6.35 4.03 18.28
C GLY A 117 6.22 5.21 17.32
N VAL A 118 5.26 6.11 17.52
CA VAL A 118 5.11 7.35 16.74
C VAL A 118 5.79 8.54 17.44
N ALA A 119 5.54 8.73 18.73
CA ALA A 119 5.99 9.89 19.47
C ALA A 119 7.51 9.92 19.66
N VAL A 120 8.17 8.76 19.89
CA VAL A 120 9.61 8.72 20.11
C VAL A 120 10.40 9.09 18.84
N PRO A 121 10.15 8.50 17.66
CA PRO A 121 10.84 8.93 16.43
C PRO A 121 10.55 10.40 16.08
N ALA A 122 9.31 10.87 16.24
CA ALA A 122 8.96 12.26 16.00
C ALA A 122 9.70 13.23 16.96
N GLY A 123 9.77 12.89 18.25
CA GLY A 123 10.51 13.67 19.24
C GLY A 123 12.01 13.70 18.97
N ILE A 124 12.58 12.56 18.56
CA ILE A 124 13.99 12.48 18.11
C ILE A 124 14.21 13.41 16.93
N TYR A 125 13.38 13.31 15.87
CA TYR A 125 13.50 14.16 14.70
C TYR A 125 13.50 15.65 15.08
N VAL A 126 12.49 16.09 15.84
CA VAL A 126 12.36 17.48 16.28
C VAL A 126 13.56 17.92 17.12
N ALA A 127 14.05 17.09 18.04
CA ALA A 127 15.21 17.45 18.87
C ALA A 127 16.46 17.75 18.04
N PHE A 128 16.65 17.06 16.91
CA PHE A 128 17.78 17.28 16.01
C PHE A 128 17.55 18.40 15.00
N THR A 129 16.30 18.70 14.64
CA THR A 129 15.98 19.69 13.59
C THR A 129 15.53 21.05 14.12
N VAL A 130 15.18 21.18 15.40
CA VAL A 130 14.64 22.43 15.99
C VAL A 130 15.56 23.64 15.87
N ALA A 131 16.87 23.43 15.75
CA ALA A 131 17.86 24.51 15.62
C ALA A 131 18.26 24.80 14.15
N ASP A 132 17.74 24.05 13.18
CA ASP A 132 18.02 24.25 11.77
C ASP A 132 16.88 25.09 11.13
N PRO A 133 17.14 26.35 10.72
CA PRO A 133 16.12 27.23 10.14
C PRO A 133 15.47 26.66 8.88
N VAL A 134 16.16 25.76 8.16
CA VAL A 134 15.66 25.12 6.94
C VAL A 134 14.76 23.93 7.29
N ALA A 135 15.06 23.18 8.36
CA ALA A 135 14.29 22.01 8.76
C ALA A 135 12.98 22.36 9.52
N VAL A 136 12.89 23.56 10.09
CA VAL A 136 11.69 24.03 10.81
C VAL A 136 10.59 24.56 9.87
N GLN A 137 10.92 24.89 8.61
CA GLN A 137 9.94 25.44 7.65
C GLN A 137 9.19 24.39 6.80
N GLY A 138 9.61 23.12 6.85
CA GLY A 138 8.98 22.02 6.11
C GLY A 138 9.59 21.83 4.73
#